data_AF-A0A0R3BW82-F1
#
_entry.id   AF-A0A0R3BW82-F1
#
_cell.length_a   1.000
_cell.length_b   1.000
_cell.length_c   1.000
_cell.angle_alpha   90.00
_cell.angle_beta   90.00
_cell.angle_gamma   90.00
#
_symmetry.space_group_name_H-M   'P 1'
#
loop_
_entity.id
_entity.type
_entity.pdbx_description
1 polymer ?
#
loop_
_entity_poly.entity_id
_entity_poly.type
_entity_poly.pdbx_seq_one_letter_code
_entity_poly.pdbx_strand_id
1 'polypeptide(L)'
;MQWTQEQQPIIHSTADKLLVQAFAGTGKTTTLVGYATQHASVKMLYLCYNKSVELAARGRFPRRNVVCKTAHGLAYAVYGSQYATKQTNNLRLTDIARAINTQDWELVRDVLSTLNNFMASADDELGRVHFPRFQGQRMLTSAQERFLNNALNVAKTIWNRMIDLQDTAMSITHDAYLKLYQLSKPDLSERFNAILLDEGQDVNPVIADIVKIQRVRKVAVGDPHQQIYRFRGAEDALNSDWMADAERHYLTQSFRFGPAVAHVANIILFYKGETRKLQGLGCNTLVKRALPEELPHRTFIHRTVTGVIENALQLVASNPKIFWVGGIDSYSLRDLEDLYLFSRNRNHEVQNRRLLRDYRDFSQYVEIAEVSQDTEMLRSIKIITAYPDLPQRIQTLRSRSVDNELDATVTLTTGHKAKGLEWDFVSLYDDFSADPLSPDIDQGRKDDELNLLYVAVTRGMKILALNSMVLSIMQRYVDARTSALQPQKSRA
;
A
#
# COMPACT_ATOMS: atom_id res chain seq x y z
N MET A 1 -26.23 -8.95 16.61
CA MET A 1 -25.73 -7.60 16.27
C MET A 1 -26.89 -6.77 15.77
N GLN A 2 -26.94 -5.49 16.13
CA GLN A 2 -27.91 -4.56 15.56
C GLN A 2 -27.25 -3.88 14.35
N TRP A 3 -27.81 -4.08 13.16
CA TRP A 3 -27.31 -3.50 11.92
C TRP A 3 -27.83 -2.07 11.73
N THR A 4 -27.02 -1.17 11.19
CA THR A 4 -27.48 0.19 10.87
C THR A 4 -28.47 0.19 9.69
N GLN A 5 -29.20 1.29 9.52
CA GLN A 5 -30.06 1.50 8.35
C GLN A 5 -29.27 1.46 7.03
N GLU A 6 -27.98 1.82 7.03
CA GLU A 6 -27.10 1.72 5.85
C GLU A 6 -26.64 0.28 5.59
N GLN A 7 -26.41 -0.52 6.65
CA GLN A 7 -25.95 -1.92 6.54
C GLN A 7 -27.07 -2.88 6.14
N GLN A 8 -28.30 -2.66 6.60
CA GLN A 8 -29.43 -3.55 6.33
C GLN A 8 -29.69 -3.79 4.83
N PRO A 9 -29.82 -2.78 3.96
CA PRO A 9 -30.09 -3.04 2.53
C PRO A 9 -28.93 -3.78 1.86
N ILE A 10 -27.69 -3.52 2.26
CA ILE A 10 -26.51 -4.26 1.78
C ILE A 10 -26.63 -5.74 2.12
N ILE A 11 -26.93 -6.06 3.39
CA ILE A 11 -27.01 -7.43 3.91
C ILE A 11 -28.11 -8.24 3.24
N HIS A 12 -29.21 -7.60 2.83
CA HIS A 12 -30.37 -8.27 2.22
C HIS A 12 -30.33 -8.27 0.68
N SER A 13 -29.37 -7.58 0.06
CA SER A 13 -29.31 -7.45 -1.40
C SER A 13 -29.06 -8.80 -2.09
N THR A 14 -29.86 -9.08 -3.11
CA THR A 14 -29.71 -10.25 -3.98
C THR A 14 -29.14 -9.91 -5.35
N ALA A 15 -28.70 -8.66 -5.57
CA ALA A 15 -28.17 -8.22 -6.85
C ALA A 15 -26.96 -9.04 -7.29
N ASP A 16 -26.82 -9.24 -8.60
CA ASP A 16 -25.68 -9.94 -9.19
C ASP A 16 -24.38 -9.16 -9.05
N LYS A 17 -24.47 -7.84 -9.00
CA LYS A 17 -23.36 -6.93 -8.71
C LYS A 17 -23.79 -5.97 -7.61
N LEU A 18 -23.08 -6.01 -6.49
CA LEU A 18 -23.28 -5.14 -5.34
C LEU A 18 -21.98 -4.39 -5.09
N LEU A 19 -22.07 -3.07 -5.02
CA LEU A 19 -20.95 -2.19 -4.73
C LEU A 19 -21.24 -1.37 -3.48
N VAL A 20 -20.33 -1.44 -2.51
CA VAL A 20 -20.45 -0.69 -1.25
C VAL A 20 -19.27 0.27 -1.13
N GLN A 21 -19.58 1.57 -1.22
CA GLN A 21 -18.61 2.64 -0.97
C GLN A 21 -18.68 3.00 0.51
N ALA A 22 -17.65 2.65 1.25
CA ALA A 22 -17.62 2.70 2.69
C ALA A 22 -16.48 3.56 3.19
N PHE A 23 -16.76 4.49 4.10
CA PHE A 23 -15.74 5.35 4.69
C PHE A 23 -14.97 4.65 5.83
N ALA A 24 -13.92 5.30 6.32
CA ALA A 24 -13.07 4.78 7.39
C ALA A 24 -13.88 4.41 8.65
N GLY A 25 -13.67 3.22 9.19
CA GLY A 25 -14.25 2.79 10.46
C GLY A 25 -15.74 2.41 10.41
N THR A 26 -16.34 2.28 9.23
CA THR A 26 -17.79 2.06 9.05
C THR A 26 -18.24 0.59 9.13
N GLY A 27 -17.30 -0.34 9.34
CA GLY A 27 -17.63 -1.75 9.52
C GLY A 27 -17.74 -2.58 8.23
N LYS A 28 -17.01 -2.22 7.16
CA LYS A 28 -16.91 -2.96 5.87
C LYS A 28 -16.95 -4.49 6.01
N THR A 29 -15.94 -5.06 6.69
CA THR A 29 -15.82 -6.51 6.87
C THR A 29 -16.97 -7.07 7.73
N THR A 30 -17.45 -6.33 8.73
CA THR A 30 -18.61 -6.73 9.55
C THR A 30 -19.88 -6.80 8.70
N THR A 31 -20.08 -5.85 7.78
CA THR A 31 -21.20 -5.86 6.82
C THR A 31 -21.11 -7.07 5.89
N LEU A 32 -19.92 -7.41 5.39
CA LEU A 32 -19.70 -8.62 4.58
C LEU A 32 -19.97 -9.92 5.35
N VAL A 33 -19.63 -9.98 6.64
CA VAL A 33 -19.99 -11.11 7.51
C VAL A 33 -21.50 -11.21 7.67
N GLY A 34 -22.20 -10.07 7.87
CA GLY A 34 -23.65 -10.01 7.91
C GLY A 34 -24.28 -10.53 6.61
N TYR A 35 -23.79 -10.05 5.46
CA TYR A 35 -24.18 -10.51 4.13
C TYR A 35 -24.04 -12.03 3.97
N ALA A 36 -22.84 -12.55 4.27
CA ALA A 36 -22.55 -13.98 4.14
C ALA A 36 -23.43 -14.85 5.07
N THR A 37 -23.80 -14.33 6.24
CA THR A 37 -24.68 -15.00 7.19
C THR A 37 -26.12 -15.03 6.69
N GLN A 38 -26.61 -13.92 6.14
CA GLN A 38 -27.96 -13.81 5.57
C GLN A 38 -28.14 -14.74 4.36
N HIS A 39 -27.09 -14.92 3.56
CA HIS A 39 -27.09 -15.74 2.36
C HIS A 39 -26.41 -17.11 2.58
N ALA A 40 -26.78 -17.80 3.66
CA ALA A 40 -26.15 -19.06 4.09
C ALA A 40 -26.18 -20.21 3.06
N SER A 41 -27.07 -20.17 2.07
CA SER A 41 -27.16 -21.15 0.98
C SER A 41 -26.18 -20.89 -0.18
N VAL A 42 -25.59 -19.70 -0.26
CA VAL A 42 -24.69 -19.29 -1.34
C VAL A 42 -23.25 -19.63 -0.95
N LYS A 43 -22.54 -20.41 -1.77
CA LYS A 43 -21.10 -20.65 -1.57
C LYS A 43 -20.31 -19.43 -2.03
N MET A 44 -19.51 -18.85 -1.14
CA MET A 44 -18.82 -17.59 -1.39
C MET A 44 -17.31 -17.74 -1.25
N LEU A 45 -16.58 -17.01 -2.08
CA LEU A 45 -15.15 -16.77 -1.94
C LEU A 45 -14.93 -15.36 -1.42
N TYR A 46 -14.35 -15.22 -0.23
CA TYR A 46 -13.89 -13.93 0.29
C TYR A 46 -12.42 -13.72 -0.10
N LEU A 47 -12.18 -12.68 -0.90
CA LEU A 47 -10.86 -12.23 -1.35
C LEU A 47 -10.41 -11.02 -0.54
N CYS A 48 -9.28 -11.18 0.14
CA CYS A 48 -8.63 -10.13 0.90
C CYS A 48 -7.20 -9.86 0.45
N TYR A 49 -6.71 -8.66 0.79
CA TYR A 49 -5.42 -8.16 0.32
C TYR A 49 -4.20 -8.92 0.86
N ASN A 50 -4.19 -9.31 2.14
CA ASN A 50 -3.01 -9.92 2.77
C ASN A 50 -3.36 -11.09 3.70
N LYS A 51 -2.32 -11.82 4.11
CA LYS A 51 -2.48 -13.04 4.91
C LYS A 51 -3.01 -12.79 6.33
N SER A 52 -2.66 -11.68 6.95
CA SER A 52 -3.16 -11.36 8.30
C SER A 52 -4.67 -11.09 8.28
N VAL A 53 -5.16 -10.37 7.26
CA VAL A 53 -6.61 -10.17 7.03
C VAL A 53 -7.30 -11.50 6.74
N GLU A 54 -6.70 -12.39 5.94
CA GLU A 54 -7.25 -13.73 5.68
C GLU A 54 -7.44 -14.52 6.98
N LEU A 55 -6.44 -14.54 7.86
CA LEU A 55 -6.49 -15.26 9.13
C LEU A 55 -7.56 -14.68 10.06
N ALA A 56 -7.65 -13.35 10.16
CA ALA A 56 -8.69 -12.68 10.93
C ALA A 56 -10.09 -12.98 10.37
N ALA A 57 -10.26 -12.96 9.05
CA ALA A 57 -11.51 -13.25 8.37
C ALA A 57 -12.01 -14.69 8.64
N ARG A 58 -11.11 -15.68 8.68
CA ARG A 58 -11.47 -17.08 9.03
C ARG A 58 -12.05 -17.26 10.43
N GLY A 59 -11.81 -16.30 11.34
CA GLY A 59 -12.42 -16.27 12.66
C GLY A 59 -13.81 -15.63 12.68
N ARG A 60 -14.13 -14.77 11.71
CA ARG A 60 -15.35 -13.95 11.69
C ARG A 60 -16.41 -14.44 10.71
N PHE A 61 -16.01 -14.94 9.54
CA PHE A 61 -16.93 -15.40 8.50
C PHE A 61 -17.48 -16.81 8.79
N PRO A 62 -18.73 -17.10 8.38
CA PRO A 62 -19.33 -18.43 8.55
C PRO A 62 -18.61 -19.47 7.69
N ARG A 63 -17.96 -20.45 8.34
CA ARG A 63 -17.15 -21.48 7.68
C ARG A 63 -17.94 -22.44 6.78
N ARG A 64 -19.26 -22.51 6.97
CA ARG A 64 -20.14 -23.42 6.21
C ARG A 64 -20.24 -23.03 4.74
N ASN A 65 -20.24 -21.73 4.44
CA ASN A 65 -20.49 -21.22 3.10
C ASN A 65 -19.43 -20.25 2.59
N VAL A 66 -18.48 -19.79 3.41
CA VAL A 66 -17.42 -18.85 2.99
C VAL A 66 -16.04 -19.46 3.05
N VAL A 67 -15.28 -19.33 1.96
CA VAL A 67 -13.85 -19.63 1.91
C VAL A 67 -13.07 -18.32 1.87
N CYS A 68 -12.24 -18.07 2.88
CA CYS A 68 -11.38 -16.88 2.95
C CYS A 68 -9.97 -17.18 2.41
N LYS A 69 -9.54 -16.42 1.40
CA LYS A 69 -8.22 -16.55 0.75
C LYS A 69 -7.69 -15.18 0.29
N THR A 70 -6.37 -15.02 0.23
CA THR A 70 -5.75 -14.01 -0.64
C THR A 70 -5.72 -14.50 -2.09
N ALA A 71 -5.63 -13.57 -3.06
CA ALA A 71 -5.48 -13.92 -4.47
C ALA A 71 -4.18 -14.70 -4.73
N HIS A 72 -3.05 -14.25 -4.16
CA HIS A 72 -1.80 -15.02 -4.19
C HIS A 72 -1.95 -16.41 -3.57
N GLY A 73 -2.78 -16.57 -2.54
CA GLY A 73 -3.05 -17.86 -1.91
C GLY A 73 -3.87 -18.82 -2.79
N LEU A 74 -4.70 -18.30 -3.71
CA LEU A 74 -5.36 -19.10 -4.74
C LEU A 74 -4.35 -19.51 -5.82
N ALA A 75 -3.59 -18.54 -6.33
CA ALA A 75 -2.58 -18.78 -7.36
C ALA A 75 -1.47 -19.74 -6.87
N TYR A 76 -1.07 -19.65 -5.60
CA TYR A 76 -0.06 -20.53 -5.01
C TYR A 76 -0.50 -22.00 -5.02
N ALA A 77 -1.79 -22.25 -4.77
CA ALA A 77 -2.32 -23.62 -4.75
C ALA A 77 -2.28 -24.30 -6.12
N VAL A 78 -2.28 -23.52 -7.21
CA VAL A 78 -2.27 -24.03 -8.60
C VAL A 78 -0.86 -24.00 -9.18
N TYR A 79 -0.18 -22.85 -9.12
CA TYR A 79 1.13 -22.63 -9.72
C TYR A 79 2.25 -22.53 -8.69
N GLY A 80 2.06 -21.74 -7.63
CA GLY A 80 3.17 -21.37 -6.73
C GLY A 80 3.89 -22.57 -6.10
N SER A 81 3.16 -23.62 -5.70
CA SER A 81 3.75 -24.84 -5.12
C SER A 81 4.78 -25.52 -6.04
N GLN A 82 4.62 -25.40 -7.36
CA GLN A 82 5.52 -26.00 -8.35
C GLN A 82 6.90 -25.30 -8.37
N TYR A 83 6.96 -24.04 -7.96
CA TYR A 83 8.17 -23.22 -7.97
C TYR A 83 8.86 -23.09 -6.60
N ALA A 84 8.46 -23.88 -5.60
CA ALA A 84 8.90 -23.71 -4.21
C ALA A 84 10.43 -23.63 -4.03
N THR A 85 11.21 -24.27 -4.89
CA THR A 85 12.68 -24.29 -4.86
C THR A 85 13.34 -23.03 -5.44
N LYS A 86 12.61 -22.20 -6.18
CA LYS A 86 13.13 -20.99 -6.87
C LYS A 86 12.30 -19.73 -6.60
N GLN A 87 11.59 -19.67 -5.48
CA GLN A 87 10.81 -18.48 -5.10
C GLN A 87 11.70 -17.37 -4.53
N THR A 88 11.36 -16.13 -4.87
CA THR A 88 11.88 -14.93 -4.23
C THR A 88 10.74 -13.97 -3.92
N ASN A 89 10.91 -13.12 -2.91
CA ASN A 89 9.90 -12.09 -2.60
C ASN A 89 9.88 -10.99 -3.68
N ASN A 90 11.06 -10.50 -4.07
CA ASN A 90 11.21 -9.44 -5.06
C ASN A 90 12.43 -9.74 -5.96
N LEU A 91 12.38 -9.25 -7.20
CA LEU A 91 13.53 -9.22 -8.10
C LEU A 91 14.40 -8.00 -7.78
N ARG A 92 15.73 -8.19 -7.78
CA ARG A 92 16.69 -7.09 -7.65
C ARG A 92 17.27 -6.71 -9.01
N LEU A 93 17.77 -5.48 -9.14
CA LEU A 93 18.53 -5.06 -10.32
C LEU A 93 19.67 -6.04 -10.64
N THR A 94 20.38 -6.51 -9.61
CA THR A 94 21.51 -7.43 -9.74
C THR A 94 21.11 -8.83 -10.23
N ASP A 95 19.86 -9.25 -10.01
CA ASP A 95 19.34 -10.52 -10.53
C ASP A 95 19.14 -10.44 -12.04
N ILE A 96 18.54 -9.35 -12.50
CA ILE A 96 18.34 -9.07 -13.92
C ILE A 96 19.68 -8.89 -14.63
N ALA A 97 20.58 -8.06 -14.07
CA ALA A 97 21.90 -7.80 -14.64
C ALA A 97 22.72 -9.08 -14.83
N ARG A 98 22.72 -9.98 -13.83
CA ARG A 98 23.38 -11.29 -13.91
C ARG A 98 22.71 -12.21 -14.92
N ALA A 99 21.37 -12.24 -14.95
CA ALA A 99 20.64 -13.11 -15.85
C ALA A 99 20.90 -12.78 -17.32
N ILE A 100 21.12 -11.50 -17.67
CA ILE A 100 21.37 -11.05 -19.05
C ILE A 100 22.83 -10.71 -19.33
N ASN A 101 23.70 -10.90 -18.34
CA ASN A 101 25.14 -10.61 -18.38
C ASN A 101 25.47 -9.20 -18.91
N THR A 102 24.89 -8.17 -18.28
CA THR A 102 25.12 -6.76 -18.64
C THR A 102 25.49 -5.90 -17.43
N GLN A 103 26.14 -4.78 -17.70
CA GLN A 103 26.36 -3.68 -16.75
C GLN A 103 25.57 -2.41 -17.13
N ASP A 104 24.70 -2.50 -18.13
CA ASP A 104 23.78 -1.42 -18.49
C ASP A 104 22.64 -1.34 -17.45
N TRP A 105 22.88 -0.55 -16.39
CA TRP A 105 21.95 -0.40 -15.27
C TRP A 105 20.66 0.35 -15.63
N GLU A 106 20.70 1.20 -16.66
CA GLU A 106 19.47 1.81 -17.19
C GLU A 106 18.57 0.75 -17.83
N LEU A 107 19.14 -0.07 -18.72
CA LEU A 107 18.41 -1.19 -19.34
C LEU A 107 17.87 -2.15 -18.28
N VAL A 108 18.70 -2.52 -17.30
CA VAL A 108 18.32 -3.42 -16.20
C VAL A 108 17.13 -2.88 -15.41
N ARG A 109 17.16 -1.59 -15.04
CA ARG A 109 16.04 -0.92 -14.37
C ARG A 109 14.79 -0.92 -15.23
N ASP A 110 14.91 -0.55 -16.50
CA ASP A 110 13.78 -0.45 -17.42
C ASP A 110 13.15 -1.84 -17.65
N VAL A 111 13.96 -2.90 -17.77
CA VAL A 111 13.51 -4.31 -17.86
C VAL A 111 12.79 -4.74 -16.59
N LEU A 112 13.38 -4.50 -15.41
CA LEU A 112 12.75 -4.85 -14.13
C LEU A 112 11.40 -4.15 -13.95
N SER A 113 11.35 -2.86 -14.27
CA SER A 113 10.12 -2.07 -14.19
C SER A 113 9.07 -2.56 -15.18
N THR A 114 9.48 -2.94 -16.39
CA THR A 114 8.59 -3.52 -17.41
C THR A 114 7.98 -4.84 -16.96
N LEU A 115 8.79 -5.71 -16.35
CA LEU A 115 8.31 -6.99 -15.80
C LEU A 115 7.31 -6.76 -14.67
N ASN A 116 7.63 -5.86 -13.74
CA ASN A 116 6.73 -5.52 -12.64
C ASN A 116 5.39 -4.96 -13.16
N ASN A 117 5.43 -4.07 -14.16
CA ASN A 117 4.23 -3.52 -14.79
C ASN A 117 3.39 -4.61 -15.47
N PHE A 118 4.01 -5.57 -16.17
CA PHE A 118 3.31 -6.71 -16.78
C PHE A 118 2.69 -7.66 -15.74
N MET A 119 3.44 -7.97 -14.67
CA MET A 119 2.93 -8.79 -13.57
C MET A 119 1.84 -8.10 -12.74
N ALA A 120 1.64 -6.79 -12.94
CA ALA A 120 0.60 -5.99 -12.31
C ALA A 120 -0.47 -5.50 -13.29
N SER A 121 -0.49 -5.98 -14.54
CA SER A 121 -1.50 -5.60 -15.54
C SER A 121 -2.49 -6.73 -15.83
N ALA A 122 -3.64 -6.40 -16.41
CA ALA A 122 -4.59 -7.38 -16.93
C ALA A 122 -4.21 -7.93 -18.32
N ASP A 123 -3.12 -7.44 -18.94
CA ASP A 123 -2.78 -7.75 -20.32
C ASP A 123 -2.30 -9.20 -20.50
N ASP A 124 -2.76 -9.88 -21.55
CA ASP A 124 -2.37 -11.27 -21.82
C ASP A 124 -0.89 -11.41 -22.25
N GLU A 125 -0.26 -10.33 -22.73
CA GLU A 125 1.11 -10.35 -23.26
C GLU A 125 1.96 -9.16 -22.81
N LEU A 126 3.27 -9.40 -22.59
CA LEU A 126 4.24 -8.35 -22.34
C LEU A 126 4.51 -7.55 -23.62
N GLY A 127 4.32 -6.24 -23.55
CA GLY A 127 4.44 -5.32 -24.69
C GLY A 127 4.76 -3.88 -24.30
N ARG A 128 4.77 -2.98 -25.29
CA ARG A 128 5.17 -1.56 -25.16
C ARG A 128 4.45 -0.80 -24.03
N VAL A 129 3.18 -1.11 -23.78
CA VAL A 129 2.39 -0.46 -22.71
C VAL A 129 3.00 -0.64 -21.32
N HIS A 130 3.72 -1.74 -21.10
CA HIS A 130 4.37 -2.05 -19.82
C HIS A 130 5.71 -1.34 -19.65
N PHE A 131 6.32 -0.87 -20.74
CA PHE A 131 7.63 -0.23 -20.69
C PHE A 131 7.46 1.24 -20.28
N PRO A 132 7.91 1.66 -19.09
CA PRO A 132 7.57 2.97 -18.53
C PRO A 132 8.28 4.13 -19.23
N ARG A 133 9.52 3.90 -19.67
CA ARG A 133 10.31 4.92 -20.37
C ARG A 133 9.64 5.21 -21.73
N PHE A 134 9.47 6.48 -22.04
CA PHE A 134 8.74 6.95 -23.23
C PHE A 134 7.22 6.72 -23.23
N GLN A 135 6.59 6.32 -22.10
CA GLN A 135 5.13 6.37 -22.00
C GLN A 135 4.62 7.78 -22.29
N GLY A 136 3.50 7.87 -23.04
CA GLY A 136 2.91 9.14 -23.48
C GLY A 136 3.60 9.80 -24.68
N GLN A 137 4.76 9.32 -25.13
CA GLN A 137 5.40 9.84 -26.34
C GLN A 137 4.77 9.24 -27.60
N ARG A 138 4.15 10.10 -28.43
CA ARG A 138 3.51 9.69 -29.69
C ARG A 138 4.50 9.24 -30.76
N MET A 139 5.66 9.87 -30.83
CA MET A 139 6.70 9.60 -31.83
C MET A 139 8.03 9.32 -31.11
N LEU A 140 8.68 8.22 -31.46
CA LEU A 140 10.02 7.86 -31.00
C LEU A 140 11.00 8.01 -32.15
N THR A 141 12.25 8.38 -31.83
CA THR A 141 13.35 8.29 -32.80
C THR A 141 13.68 6.82 -33.08
N SER A 142 14.29 6.52 -34.22
CA SER A 142 14.71 5.15 -34.55
C SER A 142 15.68 4.55 -33.52
N ALA A 143 16.47 5.38 -32.82
CA ALA A 143 17.32 4.94 -31.73
C ALA A 143 16.52 4.52 -30.49
N GLN A 144 15.50 5.30 -30.11
CA GLN A 144 14.61 4.99 -29.00
C GLN A 144 13.76 3.75 -29.29
N GLU A 145 13.29 3.56 -30.52
CA GLU A 145 12.57 2.35 -30.92
C GLU A 145 13.45 1.10 -30.82
N ARG A 146 14.70 1.17 -31.29
CA ARG A 146 15.66 0.06 -31.14
C ARG A 146 15.90 -0.27 -29.66
N PHE A 147 16.07 0.73 -28.81
CA PHE A 147 16.25 0.52 -27.37
C PHE A 147 15.01 -0.12 -26.74
N LEU A 148 13.82 0.41 -27.00
CA LEU A 148 12.55 -0.15 -26.54
C LEU A 148 12.41 -1.62 -26.94
N ASN A 149 12.61 -1.93 -28.23
CA ASN A 149 12.48 -3.30 -28.74
C ASN A 149 13.50 -4.25 -28.09
N ASN A 150 14.74 -3.79 -27.89
CA ASN A 150 15.75 -4.55 -27.17
C ASN A 150 15.30 -4.83 -25.72
N ALA A 151 14.89 -3.80 -24.99
CA ALA A 151 14.44 -3.95 -23.60
C ALA A 151 13.23 -4.87 -23.46
N LEU A 152 12.26 -4.79 -24.38
CA LEU A 152 11.10 -5.69 -24.41
C LEU A 152 11.52 -7.15 -24.69
N ASN A 153 12.43 -7.38 -25.64
CA ASN A 153 12.91 -8.73 -25.93
C ASN A 153 13.67 -9.33 -24.74
N VAL A 154 14.48 -8.51 -24.06
CA VAL A 154 15.16 -8.91 -22.83
C VAL A 154 14.15 -9.23 -21.73
N ALA A 155 13.14 -8.38 -21.52
CA ALA A 155 12.08 -8.62 -20.55
C ALA A 155 11.32 -9.93 -20.83
N LYS A 156 10.94 -10.19 -22.09
CA LYS A 156 10.31 -11.46 -22.50
C LYS A 156 11.21 -12.67 -22.21
N THR A 157 12.51 -12.53 -22.48
CA THR A 157 13.50 -13.58 -22.18
C THR A 157 13.55 -13.87 -20.68
N ILE A 158 13.63 -12.84 -19.84
CA ILE A 158 13.61 -13.00 -18.38
C ILE A 158 12.29 -13.62 -17.92
N TRP A 159 11.15 -13.15 -18.41
CA TRP A 159 9.84 -13.71 -18.08
C TRP A 159 9.79 -15.21 -18.37
N ASN A 160 10.20 -15.64 -19.56
CA ASN A 160 10.21 -17.05 -19.95
C ASN A 160 11.11 -17.88 -19.03
N ARG A 161 12.28 -17.36 -18.66
CA ARG A 161 13.18 -18.00 -17.69
C ARG A 161 12.62 -18.05 -16.27
N MET A 162 11.89 -17.02 -15.84
CA MET A 162 11.22 -17.00 -14.53
C MET A 162 10.17 -18.12 -14.44
N ILE A 163 9.37 -18.30 -15.49
CA ILE A 163 8.27 -19.28 -15.51
C ILE A 163 8.73 -20.70 -15.92
N ASP A 164 9.93 -20.86 -16.45
CA ASP A 164 10.52 -22.17 -16.70
C ASP A 164 10.86 -22.86 -15.37
N LEU A 165 10.27 -24.04 -15.13
CA LEU A 165 10.53 -24.84 -13.93
C LEU A 165 11.96 -25.41 -13.89
N GLN A 166 12.62 -25.56 -15.04
CA GLN A 166 13.96 -26.13 -15.16
C GLN A 166 15.06 -25.07 -14.98
N ASP A 167 14.77 -23.78 -15.19
CA ASP A 167 15.74 -22.71 -14.96
C ASP A 167 15.82 -22.38 -13.45
N THR A 168 16.76 -23.00 -12.75
CA THR A 168 17.01 -22.71 -11.32
C THR A 168 17.83 -21.44 -11.08
N ALA A 169 18.37 -20.81 -12.13
CA ALA A 169 19.20 -19.62 -12.01
C ALA A 169 18.36 -18.34 -11.92
N MET A 170 17.14 -18.35 -12.46
CA MET A 170 16.22 -17.22 -12.41
C MET A 170 15.05 -17.51 -11.45
N SER A 171 14.95 -16.76 -10.36
CA SER A 171 13.86 -16.92 -9.39
C SER A 171 12.52 -16.35 -9.89
N ILE A 172 11.42 -16.95 -9.45
CA ILE A 172 10.06 -16.46 -9.69
C ILE A 172 9.56 -15.65 -8.49
N THR A 173 8.81 -14.58 -8.73
CA THR A 173 8.17 -13.78 -7.68
C THR A 173 6.76 -14.28 -7.37
N HIS A 174 6.20 -13.80 -6.26
CA HIS A 174 4.80 -14.06 -5.93
C HIS A 174 3.83 -13.49 -6.96
N ASP A 175 4.17 -12.34 -7.55
CA ASP A 175 3.34 -11.71 -8.58
C ASP A 175 3.43 -12.45 -9.93
N ALA A 176 4.56 -13.07 -10.24
CA ALA A 176 4.72 -13.85 -11.46
C ALA A 176 3.81 -15.08 -11.50
N TYR A 177 3.73 -15.87 -10.42
CA TYR A 177 2.79 -17.00 -10.42
C TYR A 177 1.33 -16.55 -10.29
N LEU A 178 1.05 -15.38 -9.68
CA LEU A 178 -0.28 -14.79 -9.70
C LEU A 178 -0.67 -14.38 -11.12
N LYS A 179 0.27 -13.82 -11.89
CA LYS A 179 0.10 -13.52 -13.31
C LYS A 179 -0.15 -14.79 -14.12
N LEU A 180 0.59 -15.88 -13.90
CA LEU A 180 0.31 -17.19 -14.53
C LEU A 180 -1.11 -17.69 -14.22
N TYR A 181 -1.56 -17.53 -12.98
CA TYR A 181 -2.92 -17.88 -12.59
C TYR A 181 -3.98 -17.02 -13.28
N GLN A 182 -3.75 -15.72 -13.48
CA GLN A 182 -4.66 -14.89 -14.28
C GLN A 182 -4.66 -15.29 -15.76
N LEU A 183 -3.49 -15.53 -16.34
CA LEU A 183 -3.34 -15.98 -17.74
C LEU A 183 -4.02 -17.32 -18.01
N SER A 184 -4.18 -18.17 -16.98
CA SER A 184 -4.90 -19.44 -17.10
C SER A 184 -6.43 -19.27 -17.21
N LYS A 185 -6.95 -18.04 -17.08
CA LYS A 185 -8.38 -17.68 -17.13
C LYS A 185 -9.24 -18.62 -16.26
N PRO A 186 -9.00 -18.64 -14.93
CA PRO A 186 -9.56 -19.64 -14.04
C PRO A 186 -11.08 -19.47 -13.95
N ASP A 187 -11.81 -20.59 -13.97
CA ASP A 187 -13.25 -20.61 -13.70
C ASP A 187 -13.51 -20.96 -12.23
N LEU A 188 -13.90 -19.95 -11.45
CA LEU A 188 -14.24 -20.10 -10.04
C LEU A 188 -15.73 -20.45 -9.83
N SER A 189 -16.55 -20.41 -10.88
CA SER A 189 -18.00 -20.62 -10.80
C SER A 189 -18.38 -22.08 -10.49
N GLU A 190 -17.50 -23.03 -10.79
CA GLU A 190 -17.69 -24.44 -10.42
C GLU A 190 -17.74 -24.65 -8.89
N ARG A 191 -17.06 -23.77 -8.14
CA ARG A 191 -16.89 -23.92 -6.68
C ARG A 191 -17.65 -22.89 -5.88
N PHE A 192 -17.85 -21.70 -6.45
CA PHE A 192 -18.42 -20.55 -5.77
C PHE A 192 -19.56 -19.97 -6.59
N ASN A 193 -20.57 -19.45 -5.90
CA ASN A 193 -21.71 -18.74 -6.48
C ASN A 193 -21.61 -17.22 -6.26
N ALA A 194 -20.71 -16.77 -5.39
CA ALA A 194 -20.41 -15.35 -5.19
C ALA A 194 -18.93 -15.12 -4.84
N ILE A 195 -18.43 -13.93 -5.17
CA ILE A 195 -17.13 -13.41 -4.73
C ILE A 195 -17.37 -12.15 -3.90
N LEU A 196 -16.79 -12.12 -2.70
CA LEU A 196 -16.74 -10.96 -1.82
C LEU A 196 -15.34 -10.36 -1.90
N LEU A 197 -15.22 -9.20 -2.54
CA LEU A 197 -13.97 -8.47 -2.71
C LEU A 197 -13.89 -7.35 -1.66
N ASP A 198 -12.96 -7.48 -0.72
CA ASP A 198 -12.67 -6.44 0.28
C ASP A 198 -11.55 -5.51 -0.19
N GLU A 199 -11.54 -4.28 0.30
CA GLU A 199 -10.60 -3.22 -0.11
C GLU A 199 -10.55 -3.02 -1.64
N GLY A 200 -11.73 -2.99 -2.27
CA GLY A 200 -11.92 -2.89 -3.73
C GLY A 200 -11.17 -1.74 -4.43
N GLN A 201 -10.82 -0.69 -3.70
CA GLN A 201 -10.10 0.46 -4.25
C GLN A 201 -8.59 0.23 -4.48
N ASP A 202 -7.99 -0.79 -3.84
CA ASP A 202 -6.54 -1.07 -3.89
C ASP A 202 -6.26 -2.45 -4.52
N VAL A 203 -7.13 -2.88 -5.43
CA VAL A 203 -7.04 -4.20 -6.05
C VAL A 203 -6.03 -4.16 -7.18
N ASN A 204 -5.08 -5.09 -7.20
CA ASN A 204 -4.16 -5.23 -8.33
C ASN A 204 -4.97 -5.58 -9.61
N PRO A 205 -4.71 -4.97 -10.78
CA PRO A 205 -5.41 -5.26 -12.04
C PRO A 205 -5.49 -6.75 -12.40
N VAL A 206 -4.47 -7.53 -12.04
CA VAL A 206 -4.48 -8.99 -12.19
C VAL A 206 -5.61 -9.64 -11.38
N ILE A 207 -5.81 -9.19 -10.15
CA ILE A 207 -6.90 -9.67 -9.27
C ILE A 207 -8.24 -9.15 -9.78
N ALA A 208 -8.31 -7.88 -10.20
CA ALA A 208 -9.52 -7.30 -10.77
C ALA A 208 -9.98 -8.08 -11.99
N ASP A 209 -9.07 -8.44 -12.90
CA ASP A 209 -9.35 -9.26 -14.08
C ASP A 209 -9.82 -10.68 -13.69
N ILE A 210 -9.13 -11.34 -12.75
CA ILE A 210 -9.57 -12.63 -12.21
C ILE A 210 -11.01 -12.55 -11.68
N VAL A 211 -11.40 -11.49 -10.97
CA VAL A 211 -12.78 -11.32 -10.44
C VAL A 211 -13.77 -10.98 -11.56
N LYS A 212 -13.37 -10.11 -12.48
CA LYS A 212 -14.19 -9.61 -13.59
C LYS A 212 -14.69 -10.73 -14.48
N ILE A 213 -13.83 -11.68 -14.86
CA ILE A 213 -14.18 -12.77 -15.79
C ILE A 213 -15.16 -13.80 -15.20
N GLN A 214 -15.37 -13.80 -13.88
CA GLN A 214 -16.19 -14.81 -13.21
C GLN A 214 -17.69 -14.58 -13.46
N ARG A 215 -18.42 -15.64 -13.79
CA ARG A 215 -19.88 -15.60 -14.02
C ARG A 215 -20.68 -15.89 -12.74
N VAL A 216 -20.27 -15.24 -11.66
CA VAL A 216 -20.86 -15.38 -10.32
C VAL A 216 -21.25 -14.02 -9.79
N ARG A 217 -22.05 -13.99 -8.71
CA ARG A 217 -22.38 -12.75 -8.02
C ARG A 217 -21.10 -12.06 -7.52
N LYS A 218 -21.00 -10.74 -7.69
CA LYS A 218 -19.84 -9.94 -7.28
C LYS A 218 -20.28 -8.92 -6.24
N VAL A 219 -19.66 -8.98 -5.06
CA VAL A 219 -19.85 -8.01 -3.99
C VAL A 219 -18.52 -7.33 -3.73
N ALA A 220 -18.39 -6.05 -4.09
CA ALA A 220 -17.18 -5.28 -3.84
C ALA A 220 -17.44 -4.24 -2.74
N VAL A 221 -16.56 -4.20 -1.75
CA VAL A 221 -16.60 -3.23 -0.65
C VAL A 221 -15.26 -2.52 -0.59
N GLY A 222 -15.27 -1.21 -0.45
CA GLY A 222 -14.02 -0.45 -0.37
C GLY A 222 -14.24 1.00 0.04
N ASP A 223 -13.16 1.67 0.36
CA ASP A 223 -13.14 3.11 0.66
C ASP A 223 -12.40 3.85 -0.47
N PRO A 224 -13.09 4.57 -1.37
CA PRO A 224 -12.42 5.23 -2.49
C PRO A 224 -11.38 6.27 -2.04
N HIS A 225 -11.49 6.76 -0.81
CA HIS A 225 -10.57 7.73 -0.21
C HIS A 225 -9.40 7.09 0.53
N GLN A 226 -9.32 5.76 0.56
CA GLN A 226 -8.17 5.00 1.08
C GLN A 226 -7.45 4.21 -0.01
N GLN A 227 -7.47 4.67 -1.26
CA GLN A 227 -6.61 4.13 -2.32
C GLN A 227 -5.21 4.71 -2.15
N ILE A 228 -4.27 3.91 -1.63
CA ILE A 228 -2.89 4.36 -1.36
C ILE A 228 -1.83 3.47 -2.02
N TYR A 229 -2.23 2.49 -2.83
CA TYR A 229 -1.31 1.61 -3.57
C TYR A 229 -1.33 1.84 -5.09
N ARG A 230 -1.81 3.01 -5.55
CA ARG A 230 -1.82 3.39 -6.97
C ARG A 230 -0.42 3.34 -7.60
N PHE A 231 0.62 3.73 -6.86
CA PHE A 231 2.02 3.64 -7.30
C PHE A 231 2.49 2.19 -7.58
N ARG A 232 1.75 1.17 -7.13
CA ARG A 232 1.96 -0.25 -7.43
C ARG A 232 1.04 -0.77 -8.55
N GLY A 233 0.39 0.15 -9.27
CA GLY A 233 -0.55 -0.18 -10.35
C GLY A 233 -1.95 -0.59 -9.89
N ALA A 234 -2.33 -0.36 -8.62
CA ALA A 234 -3.66 -0.74 -8.13
C ALA A 234 -4.80 -0.07 -8.93
N GLU A 235 -5.80 -0.87 -9.31
CA GLU A 235 -7.04 -0.47 -9.96
C GLU A 235 -8.14 -0.24 -8.92
N ASP A 236 -8.93 0.83 -9.12
CA ASP A 236 -10.10 1.10 -8.29
C ASP A 236 -11.31 0.33 -8.83
N ALA A 237 -11.56 -0.86 -8.28
CA ALA A 237 -12.73 -1.66 -8.66
C ALA A 237 -14.05 -0.92 -8.39
N LEU A 238 -14.08 0.06 -7.48
CA LEU A 238 -15.29 0.82 -7.14
C LEU A 238 -15.73 1.79 -8.25
N ASN A 239 -14.79 2.16 -9.11
CA ASN A 239 -15.00 3.05 -10.26
C ASN A 239 -14.76 2.34 -11.61
N SER A 240 -14.70 1.02 -11.60
CA SER A 240 -14.47 0.20 -12.80
C SER A 240 -15.73 0.02 -13.65
N ASP A 241 -15.55 -0.10 -14.97
CA ASP A 241 -16.65 -0.31 -15.92
C ASP A 241 -17.44 -1.61 -15.65
N TRP A 242 -16.76 -2.65 -15.14
CA TRP A 242 -17.41 -3.94 -14.88
C TRP A 242 -18.32 -3.93 -13.64
N MET A 243 -18.26 -2.88 -12.82
CA MET A 243 -19.18 -2.60 -11.71
C MET A 243 -20.06 -1.35 -11.95
N ALA A 244 -20.10 -0.81 -13.17
CA ALA A 244 -20.87 0.40 -13.48
C ALA A 244 -22.38 0.22 -13.21
N ASP A 245 -22.91 -0.95 -13.54
CA ASP A 245 -24.32 -1.39 -13.37
C ASP A 245 -24.62 -2.00 -11.99
N ALA A 246 -23.68 -1.96 -11.04
CA ALA A 246 -23.87 -2.54 -9.72
C ALA A 246 -24.91 -1.76 -8.89
N GLU A 247 -25.66 -2.49 -8.05
CA GLU A 247 -26.43 -1.87 -6.97
C GLU A 247 -25.45 -1.17 -6.01
N ARG A 248 -25.58 0.15 -5.83
CA ARG A 248 -24.64 0.96 -5.05
C ARG A 248 -25.20 1.33 -3.69
N HIS A 249 -24.43 1.06 -2.65
CA HIS A 249 -24.72 1.45 -1.27
C HIS A 249 -23.56 2.20 -0.63
N TYR A 250 -23.86 2.93 0.44
CA TYR A 250 -22.91 3.76 1.14
C TYR A 250 -22.88 3.41 2.62
N LEU A 251 -21.68 3.35 3.18
CA LEU A 251 -21.49 3.30 4.63
C LEU A 251 -20.76 4.59 5.05
N THR A 252 -21.45 5.47 5.76
CA THR A 252 -20.92 6.79 6.15
C THR A 252 -20.71 6.93 7.66
N GLN A 253 -21.25 5.99 8.44
CA GLN A 253 -21.23 5.99 9.90
C GLN A 253 -20.04 5.22 10.48
N SER A 254 -19.00 5.94 10.92
CA SER A 254 -17.79 5.37 11.54
C SER A 254 -17.99 5.07 13.02
N PHE A 255 -17.67 3.85 13.44
CA PHE A 255 -17.66 3.44 14.85
C PHE A 255 -16.30 3.62 15.52
N ARG A 256 -15.27 3.99 14.77
CA ARG A 256 -13.88 4.07 15.25
C ARG A 256 -13.61 5.33 16.07
N PHE A 257 -14.14 6.46 15.63
CA PHE A 257 -13.85 7.78 16.18
C PHE A 257 -15.09 8.65 16.24
N GLY A 258 -15.04 9.68 17.08
CA GLY A 258 -16.12 10.62 17.27
C GLY A 258 -16.13 11.77 16.26
N PRO A 259 -17.03 12.76 16.46
CA PRO A 259 -17.26 13.84 15.51
C PRO A 259 -16.03 14.73 15.21
N ALA A 260 -15.11 14.90 16.16
CA ALA A 260 -13.95 15.78 15.96
C ALA A 260 -12.98 15.25 14.90
N VAL A 261 -12.62 13.97 14.95
CA VAL A 261 -11.78 13.34 13.90
C VAL A 261 -12.54 13.26 12.58
N ALA A 262 -13.84 12.94 12.64
CA ALA A 262 -14.70 12.95 11.45
C ALA A 262 -14.72 14.33 10.77
N HIS A 263 -14.70 15.43 11.54
CA HIS A 263 -14.63 16.78 11.00
C HIS A 263 -13.33 17.04 10.22
N VAL A 264 -12.18 16.70 10.80
CA VAL A 264 -10.87 16.81 10.12
C VAL A 264 -10.84 15.97 8.85
N ALA A 265 -11.34 14.73 8.92
CA ALA A 265 -11.41 13.85 7.76
C ALA A 265 -12.32 14.43 6.66
N ASN A 266 -13.49 14.99 7.01
CA ASN A 266 -14.40 15.63 6.05
C ASN A 266 -13.79 16.86 5.37
N ILE A 267 -12.89 17.60 6.03
CA ILE A 267 -12.15 18.72 5.40
C ILE A 267 -11.23 18.20 4.30
N ILE A 268 -10.53 17.09 4.54
CA ILE A 268 -9.69 16.45 3.51
C ILE A 268 -10.58 15.94 2.36
N LEU A 269 -11.69 15.28 2.69
CA LEU A 269 -12.66 14.78 1.71
C LEU A 269 -13.29 15.90 0.85
N PHE A 270 -13.51 17.09 1.41
CA PHE A 270 -13.99 18.26 0.67
C PHE A 270 -13.06 18.62 -0.50
N TYR A 271 -11.73 18.60 -0.29
CA TYR A 271 -10.76 18.87 -1.36
C TYR A 271 -10.65 17.77 -2.41
N LYS A 272 -11.19 16.58 -2.11
CA LYS A 272 -11.40 15.49 -3.05
C LYS A 272 -12.75 15.56 -3.79
N GLY A 273 -13.59 16.56 -3.50
CA GLY A 273 -14.92 16.70 -4.11
C GLY A 273 -15.98 15.76 -3.55
N GLU A 274 -15.72 15.10 -2.41
CA GLU A 274 -16.72 14.25 -1.76
C GLU A 274 -17.85 15.10 -1.17
N THR A 275 -19.08 14.66 -1.41
CA THR A 275 -20.31 15.37 -0.99
C THR A 275 -20.98 14.70 0.21
N ARG A 276 -20.77 13.40 0.39
CA ARG A 276 -21.30 12.64 1.52
C ARG A 276 -20.43 12.88 2.75
N LYS A 277 -21.08 13.13 3.88
CA LYS A 277 -20.39 13.38 5.15
C LYS A 277 -20.08 12.08 5.88
N LEU A 278 -18.82 11.90 6.23
CA LEU A 278 -18.39 10.92 7.21
C LEU A 278 -18.90 11.33 8.60
N GLN A 279 -19.61 10.44 9.27
CA GLN A 279 -20.17 10.64 10.60
C GLN A 279 -19.36 9.84 11.62
N GLY A 280 -18.89 10.49 12.69
CA GLY A 280 -18.19 9.81 13.77
C GLY A 280 -19.16 9.42 14.89
N LEU A 281 -19.53 8.14 14.96
CA LEU A 281 -20.37 7.54 16.01
C LEU A 281 -19.55 6.83 17.10
N GLY A 282 -18.22 6.82 16.99
CA GLY A 282 -17.32 6.31 18.03
C GLY A 282 -17.29 7.22 19.26
N CYS A 283 -16.39 6.91 20.20
CA CYS A 283 -16.23 7.74 21.40
C CYS A 283 -15.80 9.18 21.07
N ASN A 284 -16.11 10.11 21.96
CA ASN A 284 -15.72 11.51 21.82
C ASN A 284 -14.19 11.64 21.69
N THR A 285 -13.74 11.98 20.48
CA THR A 285 -12.34 12.25 20.16
C THR A 285 -11.96 13.70 20.38
N LEU A 286 -10.71 13.94 20.78
CA LEU A 286 -10.08 15.26 20.82
C LEU A 286 -9.11 15.42 19.64
N VAL A 287 -9.07 16.63 19.07
CA VAL A 287 -8.08 17.02 18.06
C VAL A 287 -7.19 18.09 18.67
N LYS A 288 -5.87 17.86 18.66
CA LYS A 288 -4.87 18.74 19.29
C LYS A 288 -3.74 19.06 18.31
N ARG A 289 -2.89 20.03 18.67
CA ARG A 289 -1.62 20.29 17.96
C ARG A 289 -0.48 19.37 18.40
N ALA A 290 -0.57 18.83 19.62
CA ALA A 290 0.38 17.88 20.17
C ALA A 290 -0.33 16.93 21.14
N LEU A 291 0.23 15.73 21.30
CA LEU A 291 -0.24 14.77 22.31
C LEU A 291 0.22 15.23 23.72
N PRO A 292 -0.63 15.17 24.76
CA PRO A 292 -0.24 15.46 26.15
C PRO A 292 0.97 14.63 26.60
N GLU A 293 1.86 15.15 27.46
CA GLU A 293 3.11 14.47 27.89
C GLU A 293 2.92 13.23 28.78
N GLU A 294 1.81 13.15 29.51
CA GLU A 294 1.57 12.07 30.48
C GLU A 294 0.80 10.86 29.89
N LEU A 295 0.80 10.69 28.58
CA LEU A 295 0.13 9.55 27.95
C LEU A 295 0.93 8.25 28.13
N PRO A 296 0.27 7.13 28.45
CA PRO A 296 0.93 5.84 28.63
C PRO A 296 1.45 5.25 27.31
N HIS A 297 0.82 5.60 26.19
CA HIS A 297 1.16 5.14 24.84
C HIS A 297 0.99 6.26 23.83
N ARG A 298 1.85 6.28 22.81
CA ARG A 298 1.79 7.23 21.69
C ARG A 298 2.05 6.52 20.38
N THR A 299 1.28 6.83 19.36
CA THR A 299 1.57 6.37 18.00
C THR A 299 1.99 7.54 17.13
N PHE A 300 3.12 7.41 16.44
CA PHE A 300 3.56 8.38 15.43
C PHE A 300 3.41 7.81 14.02
N ILE A 301 2.63 8.49 13.19
CA ILE A 301 2.39 8.14 11.79
C ILE A 301 3.19 9.08 10.90
N HIS A 302 4.04 8.49 10.05
CA HIS A 302 4.97 9.19 9.16
C HIS A 302 4.58 9.00 7.69
N ARG A 303 4.96 9.96 6.84
CA ARG A 303 4.86 9.82 5.38
C ARG A 303 5.90 8.84 4.85
N THR A 304 7.10 8.86 5.42
CA THR A 304 8.30 8.20 4.89
C THR A 304 8.92 7.21 5.89
N VAL A 305 9.58 6.18 5.37
CA VAL A 305 10.39 5.27 6.20
C VAL A 305 11.55 6.01 6.88
N THR A 306 12.16 6.97 6.19
CA THR A 306 13.23 7.80 6.76
C THR A 306 12.73 8.56 7.97
N GLY A 307 11.56 9.22 7.90
CA GLY A 307 10.97 9.93 9.03
C GLY A 307 10.73 9.02 10.24
N VAL A 308 10.28 7.77 10.02
CA VAL A 308 10.14 6.77 11.09
C VAL A 308 11.48 6.53 11.79
N ILE A 309 12.55 6.29 11.02
CA ILE A 309 13.88 6.00 11.56
C ILE A 309 14.43 7.23 12.30
N GLU A 310 14.34 8.42 11.70
CA GLU A 310 14.83 9.67 12.30
C GLU A 310 14.10 9.99 13.61
N ASN A 311 12.77 9.85 13.66
CA ASN A 311 11.99 9.99 14.89
C ASN A 311 12.43 8.97 15.94
N ALA A 312 12.56 7.69 15.56
CA ALA A 312 13.04 6.66 16.48
C ALA A 312 14.39 7.02 17.10
N LEU A 313 15.33 7.51 16.29
CA LEU A 313 16.66 7.94 16.73
C LEU A 313 16.62 9.12 17.69
N GLN A 314 15.68 10.05 17.52
CA GLN A 314 15.48 11.18 18.43
C GLN A 314 14.87 10.74 19.75
N LEU A 315 13.89 9.82 19.71
CA LEU A 315 13.20 9.32 20.90
C LEU A 315 14.09 8.47 21.81
N VAL A 316 15.19 7.88 21.31
CA VAL A 316 16.10 7.06 22.13
C VAL A 316 16.54 7.78 23.41
N ALA A 317 16.69 9.10 23.39
CA ALA A 317 17.09 9.90 24.54
C ALA A 317 16.12 9.79 25.74
N SER A 318 14.83 9.52 25.51
CA SER A 318 13.81 9.37 26.56
C SER A 318 13.61 7.93 27.04
N ASN A 319 14.49 7.00 26.64
CA ASN A 319 14.43 5.59 27.02
C ASN A 319 13.07 4.89 26.76
N PRO A 320 12.47 5.04 25.56
CA PRO A 320 11.15 4.48 25.25
C PRO A 320 11.19 2.96 25.06
N LYS A 321 10.03 2.31 25.18
CA LYS A 321 9.76 0.98 24.63
C LYS A 321 9.06 1.16 23.28
N ILE A 322 9.71 0.75 22.20
CA ILE A 322 9.27 1.05 20.83
C ILE A 322 8.69 -0.20 20.17
N PHE A 323 7.43 -0.11 19.74
CA PHE A 323 6.84 -1.06 18.82
C PHE A 323 6.91 -0.54 17.38
N TRP A 324 7.33 -1.39 16.46
CA TRP A 324 7.45 -1.08 15.04
C TRP A 324 6.36 -1.80 14.28
N VAL A 325 5.47 -1.07 13.61
CA VAL A 325 4.41 -1.71 12.83
C VAL A 325 5.03 -2.50 11.67
N GLY A 326 4.77 -3.81 11.65
CA GLY A 326 5.39 -4.74 10.70
C GLY A 326 6.76 -5.28 11.14
N GLY A 327 7.20 -4.97 12.35
CA GLY A 327 8.49 -5.39 12.91
C GLY A 327 9.65 -4.50 12.49
N ILE A 328 10.67 -4.38 13.35
CA ILE A 328 11.85 -3.53 13.13
C ILE A 328 12.62 -3.90 11.85
N ASP A 329 12.69 -5.20 11.53
CA ASP A 329 13.38 -5.69 10.34
C ASP A 329 12.71 -5.26 9.03
N SER A 330 11.40 -4.96 9.05
CA SER A 330 10.66 -4.45 7.88
C SER A 330 11.01 -3.01 7.47
N TYR A 331 11.93 -2.37 8.20
CA TYR A 331 12.50 -1.06 7.91
C TYR A 331 13.96 -1.16 7.42
N SER A 332 14.43 -2.38 7.14
CA SER A 332 15.74 -2.67 6.54
C SER A 332 16.94 -2.14 7.36
N LEU A 333 16.81 -2.05 8.69
CA LEU A 333 17.89 -1.53 9.55
C LEU A 333 19.16 -2.38 9.48
N ARG A 334 19.02 -3.70 9.30
CA ARG A 334 20.18 -4.59 9.13
C ARG A 334 20.93 -4.31 7.83
N ASP A 335 20.20 -4.08 6.73
CA ASP A 335 20.80 -3.73 5.45
C ASP A 335 21.52 -2.36 5.54
N LEU A 336 21.00 -1.43 6.33
CA LEU A 336 21.68 -0.15 6.61
C LEU A 336 23.00 -0.32 7.39
N GLU A 337 23.05 -1.20 8.39
CA GLU A 337 24.29 -1.51 9.12
C GLU A 337 25.33 -2.16 8.20
N ASP A 338 24.93 -3.16 7.42
CA ASP A 338 25.82 -3.84 6.48
C ASP A 338 26.33 -2.87 5.40
N LEU A 339 25.47 -1.99 4.88
CA LEU A 339 25.87 -0.94 3.93
C LEU A 339 26.80 0.09 4.58
N TYR A 340 26.56 0.46 5.84
CA TYR A 340 27.46 1.34 6.60
C TYR A 340 28.86 0.70 6.72
N LEU A 341 28.95 -0.56 7.13
CA LEU A 341 30.22 -1.28 7.25
C LEU A 341 30.94 -1.38 5.90
N PHE A 342 30.18 -1.69 4.84
CA PHE A 342 30.69 -1.72 3.46
C PHE A 342 31.25 -0.36 3.01
N SER A 343 30.56 0.75 3.33
CA SER A 343 31.03 2.11 3.02
C SER A 343 32.35 2.49 3.72
N ARG A 344 32.69 1.79 4.81
CA ARG A 344 33.93 1.99 5.58
C ARG A 344 35.01 0.95 5.26
N ASN A 345 34.85 0.17 4.19
CA ASN A 345 35.73 -0.93 3.81
C ASN A 345 35.89 -2.02 4.90
N ARG A 346 34.92 -2.15 5.81
CA ARG A 346 34.89 -3.17 6.88
C ARG A 346 34.19 -4.45 6.40
N ASN A 347 34.57 -4.93 5.21
CA ASN A 347 33.88 -6.00 4.49
C ASN A 347 33.86 -7.35 5.23
N HIS A 348 34.82 -7.58 6.13
CA HIS A 348 34.88 -8.80 6.94
C HIS A 348 33.73 -8.91 7.95
N GLU A 349 33.18 -7.77 8.40
CA GLU A 349 32.09 -7.69 9.39
C GLU A 349 30.69 -7.70 8.76
N VAL A 350 30.60 -7.42 7.46
CA VAL A 350 29.34 -7.43 6.69
C VAL A 350 28.73 -8.84 6.71
N GLN A 351 27.51 -8.94 7.23
CA GLN A 351 26.79 -10.20 7.37
C GLN A 351 26.13 -10.61 6.05
N ASN A 352 25.52 -9.66 5.35
CA ASN A 352 24.90 -9.88 4.05
C ASN A 352 25.97 -10.07 2.95
N ARG A 353 26.47 -11.30 2.81
CA ARG A 353 27.48 -11.68 1.80
C ARG A 353 27.03 -11.39 0.36
N ARG A 354 25.73 -11.27 0.12
CA ARG A 354 25.20 -10.89 -1.20
C ARG A 354 25.56 -9.45 -1.56
N LEU A 355 25.62 -8.52 -0.62
CA LEU A 355 26.10 -7.16 -0.85
C LEU A 355 27.55 -7.18 -1.41
N LEU A 356 28.42 -7.98 -0.80
CA LEU A 356 29.82 -8.12 -1.23
C LEU A 356 29.99 -8.84 -2.58
N ARG A 357 29.03 -9.68 -2.96
CA ARG A 357 29.03 -10.41 -4.24
C ARG A 357 28.46 -9.56 -5.37
N ASP A 358 27.40 -8.81 -5.07
CA ASP A 358 26.65 -8.05 -6.05
C ASP A 358 27.33 -6.71 -6.38
N TYR A 359 28.20 -6.19 -5.48
CA TYR A 359 28.91 -4.93 -5.64
C TYR A 359 30.40 -5.07 -5.28
N ARG A 360 31.28 -4.49 -6.10
CA ARG A 360 32.74 -4.47 -5.91
C ARG A 360 33.13 -3.62 -4.70
N ASP A 361 32.57 -2.42 -4.61
CA ASP A 361 32.84 -1.43 -3.58
C ASP A 361 31.64 -0.49 -3.40
N PHE A 362 31.70 0.37 -2.38
CA PHE A 362 30.64 1.31 -2.09
C PHE A 362 30.47 2.36 -3.21
N SER A 363 31.54 2.73 -3.91
CA SER A 363 31.46 3.67 -5.04
C SER A 363 30.60 3.11 -6.17
N GLN A 364 30.77 1.82 -6.50
CA GLN A 364 29.91 1.15 -7.49
C GLN A 364 28.45 1.07 -7.01
N TYR A 365 28.21 0.84 -5.73
CA TYR A 365 26.85 0.86 -5.17
C TYR A 365 26.18 2.23 -5.37
N VAL A 366 26.92 3.32 -5.11
CA VAL A 366 26.44 4.70 -5.32
C VAL A 366 26.19 4.98 -6.80
N GLU A 367 27.13 4.62 -7.68
CA GLU A 367 26.97 4.78 -9.13
C GLU A 367 25.71 4.08 -9.65
N ILE A 368 25.47 2.84 -9.21
CA ILE A 368 24.26 2.10 -9.59
C ILE A 368 23.00 2.79 -9.05
N ALA A 369 23.02 3.26 -7.80
CA ALA A 369 21.90 3.98 -7.21
C ALA A 369 21.55 5.25 -8.01
N GLU A 370 22.57 5.98 -8.46
CA GLU A 370 22.41 7.20 -9.25
C GLU A 370 21.96 6.91 -10.69
N VAL A 371 22.56 5.95 -11.38
CA VAL A 371 22.17 5.60 -12.76
C VAL A 371 20.77 5.00 -12.80
N SER A 372 20.45 4.12 -11.85
CA SER A 372 19.12 3.50 -11.77
C SER A 372 18.08 4.43 -11.14
N GLN A 373 18.47 5.48 -10.42
CA GLN A 373 17.57 6.32 -9.61
C GLN A 373 16.76 5.48 -8.60
N ASP A 374 17.35 4.41 -8.06
CA ASP A 374 16.69 3.53 -7.09
C ASP A 374 16.47 4.26 -5.76
N THR A 375 15.19 4.45 -5.41
CA THR A 375 14.80 5.25 -4.24
C THR A 375 15.25 4.63 -2.92
N GLU A 376 15.32 3.30 -2.82
CA GLU A 376 15.73 2.60 -1.61
C GLU A 376 17.25 2.66 -1.42
N MET A 377 18.02 2.48 -2.48
CA MET A 377 19.47 2.65 -2.47
C MET A 377 19.86 4.08 -2.11
N LEU A 378 19.26 5.09 -2.78
CA LEU A 378 19.51 6.51 -2.52
C LEU A 378 19.14 6.91 -1.08
N ARG A 379 18.01 6.41 -0.56
CA ARG A 379 17.62 6.60 0.84
C ARG A 379 18.69 6.03 1.79
N SER A 380 19.15 4.81 1.52
CA SER A 380 20.13 4.13 2.37
C SER A 380 21.44 4.89 2.41
N ILE A 381 21.92 5.36 1.25
CA ILE A 381 23.10 6.23 1.11
C ILE A 381 22.92 7.51 1.95
N LYS A 382 21.76 8.18 1.85
CA LYS A 382 21.46 9.39 2.63
C LYS A 382 21.55 9.13 4.14
N ILE A 383 20.95 8.05 4.63
CA ILE A 383 20.93 7.72 6.06
C ILE A 383 22.34 7.42 6.58
N ILE A 384 23.11 6.54 5.93
CA ILE A 384 24.45 6.17 6.42
C ILE A 384 25.44 7.35 6.36
N THR A 385 25.21 8.30 5.45
CA THR A 385 26.04 9.52 5.33
C THR A 385 25.70 10.52 6.42
N ALA A 386 24.42 10.65 6.78
CA ALA A 386 23.95 11.59 7.80
C ALA A 386 24.29 11.17 9.24
N TYR A 387 24.47 9.87 9.50
CA TYR A 387 24.69 9.32 10.84
C TYR A 387 26.02 8.56 10.96
N PRO A 388 27.12 9.22 11.37
CA PRO A 388 28.42 8.58 11.54
C PRO A 388 28.45 7.49 12.62
N ASP A 389 27.58 7.55 13.62
CA ASP A 389 27.43 6.62 14.76
C ASP A 389 26.21 5.68 14.59
N LEU A 390 25.81 5.44 13.34
CA LEU A 390 24.62 4.64 13.00
C LEU A 390 24.59 3.24 13.64
N PRO A 391 25.69 2.44 13.67
CA PRO A 391 25.64 1.11 14.27
C PRO A 391 25.27 1.13 15.75
N GLN A 392 25.86 2.03 16.55
CA GLN A 392 25.54 2.16 17.98
C GLN A 392 24.09 2.59 18.18
N ARG A 393 23.60 3.48 17.32
CA ARG A 393 22.21 3.92 17.32
C ARG A 393 21.24 2.79 16.99
N ILE A 394 21.51 1.99 15.96
CA ILE A 394 20.66 0.86 15.59
C ILE A 394 20.67 -0.22 16.67
N GLN A 395 21.82 -0.50 17.29
CA GLN A 395 21.90 -1.41 18.43
C GLN A 395 21.03 -0.93 19.59
N THR A 396 21.03 0.38 19.85
CA THR A 396 20.16 0.97 20.87
C THR A 396 18.69 0.86 20.48
N LEU A 397 18.32 1.14 19.22
CA LEU A 397 16.95 0.96 18.75
C LEU A 397 16.47 -0.48 18.94
N ARG A 398 17.32 -1.47 18.63
CA ARG A 398 17.00 -2.88 18.86
C ARG A 398 16.78 -3.20 20.33
N SER A 399 17.62 -2.71 21.23
CA SER A 399 17.45 -2.96 22.67
C SER A 399 16.23 -2.27 23.28
N ARG A 400 15.69 -1.23 22.62
CA ARG A 400 14.43 -0.56 22.97
C ARG A 400 13.21 -1.14 22.29
N SER A 401 13.39 -2.01 21.30
CA SER A 401 12.28 -2.56 20.54
C SER A 401 11.56 -3.67 21.30
N VAL A 402 10.24 -3.69 21.21
CA VAL A 402 9.38 -4.73 21.80
C VAL A 402 8.60 -5.44 20.70
N ASP A 403 8.34 -6.74 20.92
CA ASP A 403 7.60 -7.58 19.97
C ASP A 403 6.08 -7.42 20.10
N ASN A 404 5.60 -7.05 21.29
CA ASN A 404 4.18 -6.84 21.58
C ASN A 404 3.90 -5.36 21.77
N GLU A 405 2.92 -4.86 21.03
CA GLU A 405 2.49 -3.46 21.09
C GLU A 405 1.97 -3.06 22.47
N LEU A 406 1.38 -3.99 23.22
CA LEU A 406 0.86 -3.71 24.58
C LEU A 406 1.98 -3.36 25.58
N ASP A 407 3.22 -3.77 25.31
CA ASP A 407 4.38 -3.46 26.15
C ASP A 407 5.04 -2.12 25.79
N ALA A 408 4.61 -1.50 24.69
CA ALA A 408 5.23 -0.31 24.14
C ALA A 408 4.73 0.97 24.81
N THR A 409 5.62 1.94 24.94
CA THR A 409 5.24 3.33 25.23
C THR A 409 5.10 4.16 23.95
N VAL A 410 5.73 3.70 22.86
CA VAL A 410 5.69 4.34 21.54
C VAL A 410 5.47 3.30 20.44
N THR A 411 4.51 3.55 19.56
CA THR A 411 4.37 2.86 18.28
C THR A 411 4.82 3.76 17.14
N LEU A 412 5.65 3.22 16.25
CA LEU A 412 6.12 3.91 15.04
C LEU A 412 5.63 3.21 13.78
N THR A 413 5.08 3.99 12.85
CA THR A 413 4.57 3.48 11.58
C THR A 413 4.64 4.52 10.47
N THR A 414 4.57 4.06 9.22
CA THR A 414 4.21 4.91 8.08
C THR A 414 2.69 4.92 7.89
N GLY A 415 2.15 5.92 7.21
CA GLY A 415 0.72 5.97 6.84
C GLY A 415 0.27 4.74 6.04
N HIS A 416 1.15 4.22 5.19
CA HIS A 416 0.88 3.00 4.41
C HIS A 416 0.74 1.76 5.29
N LYS A 417 1.70 1.54 6.20
CA LYS A 417 1.66 0.41 7.15
C LYS A 417 0.55 0.56 8.20
N ALA A 418 0.11 1.80 8.46
CA ALA A 418 -0.98 2.08 9.38
C ALA A 418 -2.37 1.70 8.82
N LYS A 419 -2.50 1.49 7.50
CA LYS A 419 -3.78 1.13 6.90
C LYS A 419 -4.32 -0.17 7.50
N GLY A 420 -5.55 -0.12 8.00
CA GLY A 420 -6.22 -1.24 8.68
C GLY A 420 -5.97 -1.33 10.18
N LEU A 421 -5.04 -0.53 10.72
CA LEU A 421 -4.77 -0.41 12.15
C LEU A 421 -5.45 0.84 12.73
N GLU A 422 -5.46 0.96 14.06
CA GLU A 422 -6.06 2.06 14.81
C GLU A 422 -5.48 2.12 16.24
N TRP A 423 -5.42 3.32 16.82
CA TRP A 423 -4.84 3.56 18.14
C TRP A 423 -5.58 4.65 18.90
N ASP A 424 -5.54 4.58 20.23
CA ASP A 424 -6.13 5.59 21.11
C ASP A 424 -5.50 6.97 20.89
N PHE A 425 -4.17 7.05 20.81
CA PHE A 425 -3.42 8.31 20.76
C PHE A 425 -2.50 8.34 19.54
N VAL A 426 -2.84 9.16 18.55
CA VAL A 426 -2.11 9.27 17.29
C VAL A 426 -1.57 10.68 17.12
N SER A 427 -0.30 10.79 16.74
CA SER A 427 0.34 12.01 16.29
C SER A 427 0.80 11.84 14.84
N LEU A 428 0.41 12.77 13.98
CA LEU A 428 0.98 12.86 12.65
C LEU A 428 2.34 13.55 12.72
N TYR A 429 3.33 13.01 12.03
CA TYR A 429 4.67 13.59 11.99
C TYR A 429 4.79 14.66 10.89
N ASP A 430 5.77 15.56 11.02
CA ASP A 430 6.01 16.67 10.09
C ASP A 430 6.90 16.28 8.89
N ASP A 431 6.69 15.09 8.32
CA ASP A 431 7.39 14.62 7.10
C ASP A 431 6.47 14.50 5.86
N PHE A 432 5.22 14.97 5.96
CA PHE A 432 4.29 15.12 4.84
C PHE A 432 4.60 16.42 4.09
N SER A 433 5.69 16.43 3.31
CA SER A 433 6.23 17.65 2.69
C SER A 433 5.58 18.05 1.37
N ALA A 434 4.93 17.12 0.66
CA ALA A 434 4.24 17.42 -0.59
C ALA A 434 2.88 18.08 -0.29
N ASP A 435 2.74 19.36 -0.62
CA ASP A 435 1.46 20.07 -0.49
C ASP A 435 0.44 19.56 -1.52
N PRO A 436 -0.62 18.83 -1.10
CA PRO A 436 -1.60 18.29 -2.03
C PRO A 436 -2.48 19.36 -2.68
N LEU A 437 -2.45 20.59 -2.18
CA LEU A 437 -3.26 21.71 -2.66
C LEU A 437 -2.39 22.76 -3.39
N SER A 438 -1.16 22.42 -3.74
CA SER A 438 -0.32 23.23 -4.63
C SER A 438 -0.96 23.34 -6.01
N PRO A 439 -0.91 24.50 -6.70
CA PRO A 439 -1.47 24.65 -8.04
C PRO A 439 -0.76 23.81 -9.11
N ASP A 440 0.52 23.47 -8.88
CA ASP A 440 1.37 22.78 -9.86
C ASP A 440 1.34 21.24 -9.73
N ILE A 441 0.58 20.71 -8.77
CA ILE A 441 0.49 19.26 -8.55
C ILE A 441 -0.47 18.63 -9.56
N ASP A 442 -0.09 17.49 -10.14
CA ASP A 442 -1.02 16.73 -10.96
C ASP A 442 -2.14 16.11 -10.10
N GLN A 443 -3.31 15.92 -10.70
CA GLN A 443 -4.50 15.43 -9.99
C GLN A 443 -4.29 14.04 -9.35
N GLY A 444 -3.52 13.16 -10.01
CA GLY A 444 -3.24 11.82 -9.48
C GLY A 444 -2.44 11.90 -8.18
N ARG A 445 -1.36 12.67 -8.17
CA ARG A 445 -0.52 12.89 -7.00
C ARG A 445 -1.23 13.65 -5.89
N LYS A 446 -2.08 14.63 -6.23
CA LYS A 446 -2.98 15.26 -5.25
C LYS A 446 -3.86 14.23 -4.55
N ASP A 447 -4.51 13.35 -5.31
CA ASP A 447 -5.38 12.34 -4.75
C ASP A 447 -4.63 11.35 -3.86
N ASP A 448 -3.42 10.95 -4.26
CA ASP A 448 -2.57 10.04 -3.49
C ASP A 448 -2.16 10.64 -2.13
N GLU A 449 -1.73 11.92 -2.11
CA GLU A 449 -1.34 12.59 -0.87
C GLU A 449 -2.56 12.88 0.03
N LEU A 450 -3.71 13.28 -0.52
CA LEU A 450 -4.95 13.44 0.25
C LEU A 450 -5.46 12.11 0.81
N ASN A 451 -5.39 11.02 0.04
CA ASN A 451 -5.77 9.68 0.50
C ASN A 451 -4.89 9.23 1.67
N LEU A 452 -3.58 9.46 1.58
CA LEU A 452 -2.66 9.08 2.64
C LEU A 452 -2.89 9.90 3.92
N LEU A 453 -3.15 11.21 3.80
CA LEU A 453 -3.55 12.05 4.93
C LEU A 453 -4.88 11.59 5.53
N TYR A 454 -5.88 11.27 4.69
CA TYR A 454 -7.17 10.73 5.12
C TYR A 454 -7.00 9.41 5.88
N VAL A 455 -6.17 8.49 5.37
CA VAL A 455 -5.80 7.25 6.07
C VAL A 455 -5.20 7.60 7.43
N ALA A 456 -4.20 8.49 7.49
CA ALA A 456 -3.48 8.82 8.70
C ALA A 456 -4.37 9.45 9.79
N VAL A 457 -5.20 10.46 9.45
CA VAL A 457 -6.10 11.12 10.42
C VAL A 457 -7.17 10.19 10.96
N THR A 458 -7.63 9.21 10.15
CA THR A 458 -8.69 8.27 10.53
C THR A 458 -8.20 7.09 11.37
N ARG A 459 -6.94 7.12 11.87
CA ARG A 459 -6.39 6.10 12.76
C ARG A 459 -6.57 6.39 14.25
N GLY A 460 -6.78 7.66 14.63
CA GLY A 460 -6.90 8.06 16.04
C GLY A 460 -8.31 7.82 16.60
N MET A 461 -8.41 7.09 17.71
CA MET A 461 -9.66 6.73 18.37
C MET A 461 -10.04 7.62 19.56
N LYS A 462 -9.05 8.24 20.25
CA LYS A 462 -9.30 9.16 21.38
C LYS A 462 -8.67 10.53 21.17
N ILE A 463 -7.38 10.62 20.85
CA ILE A 463 -6.71 11.90 20.58
C ILE A 463 -5.95 11.81 19.24
N LEU A 464 -6.22 12.77 18.37
CA LEU A 464 -5.46 13.00 17.14
C LEU A 464 -4.66 14.31 17.27
N ALA A 465 -3.34 14.22 17.25
CA ALA A 465 -2.46 15.37 17.13
C ALA A 465 -2.11 15.61 15.64
N LEU A 466 -2.40 16.82 15.16
CA LEU A 466 -2.24 17.22 13.77
C LEU A 466 -0.81 17.73 13.51
N ASN A 467 -0.30 17.42 12.32
CA ASN A 467 0.94 18.01 11.80
C ASN A 467 0.66 19.35 11.10
N SER A 468 1.73 20.05 10.72
CA SER A 468 1.68 21.32 9.99
C SER A 468 0.87 21.24 8.68
N MET A 469 0.98 20.15 7.93
CA MET A 469 0.28 19.95 6.67
C MET A 469 -1.25 19.93 6.84
N VAL A 470 -1.77 19.13 7.78
CA VAL A 470 -3.23 19.08 8.02
C VAL A 470 -3.74 20.42 8.57
N LEU A 471 -2.97 21.09 9.44
CA LEU A 471 -3.33 22.43 9.91
C LEU A 471 -3.42 23.44 8.76
N SER A 472 -2.50 23.38 7.79
CA SER A 472 -2.53 24.24 6.60
C SER A 472 -3.78 23.98 5.75
N ILE A 473 -4.13 22.72 5.51
CA ILE A 473 -5.34 22.32 4.77
C ILE A 473 -6.60 22.84 5.48
N MET A 474 -6.67 22.71 6.81
CA MET A 474 -7.78 23.22 7.61
C MET A 474 -7.90 24.74 7.53
N GLN A 475 -6.78 25.47 7.56
CA GLN A 475 -6.79 26.93 7.42
C GLN A 475 -7.34 27.34 6.05
N ARG A 476 -6.84 26.74 4.95
CA ARG A 476 -7.34 27.01 3.59
C ARG A 476 -8.84 26.71 3.45
N TYR A 477 -9.34 25.70 4.16
CA TYR A 477 -10.77 25.36 4.14
C TYR A 477 -11.62 26.44 4.80
N VAL A 478 -11.16 26.98 5.93
CA VAL A 478 -11.82 28.12 6.61
C VAL A 478 -11.79 29.36 5.73
N ASP A 479 -10.65 29.66 5.12
CA ASP A 479 -10.48 30.83 4.24
C ASP A 479 -11.43 30.74 3.04
N ALA A 480 -11.45 29.59 2.35
CA ALA A 480 -12.32 29.36 1.19
C ALA A 480 -13.82 29.53 1.52
N ARG A 481 -14.26 29.06 2.69
CA ARG A 481 -15.66 29.23 3.13
C ARG A 481 -15.97 30.65 3.58
N THR A 482 -15.01 31.34 4.19
CA THR A 482 -15.17 32.73 4.61
C THR A 482 -15.28 33.66 3.40
N SER A 483 -14.47 33.45 2.37
CA SER A 483 -14.56 34.17 1.10
C SER A 483 -15.88 33.91 0.35
N ALA A 484 -16.41 32.69 0.41
CA ALA A 484 -17.70 32.36 -0.20
C ALA A 484 -18.90 33.03 0.51
N LEU A 485 -18.76 33.38 1.79
CA LEU A 485 -19.80 34.04 2.60
C LEU A 485 -19.77 35.57 2.50
N GLN A 486 -18.75 36.17 1.88
CA GLN A 486 -18.72 37.58 1.55
C GLN A 486 -19.30 37.78 0.14
N PRO A 487 -20.58 38.19 -0.03
CA PRO A 487 -21.09 38.54 -1.35
C PRO A 487 -20.26 39.71 -1.90
N GLN A 488 -20.02 39.72 -3.22
CA GLN A 488 -19.38 40.81 -3.96
C GLN A 488 -20.04 42.17 -3.66
N LYS A 489 -19.65 42.81 -2.56
CA LYS A 489 -19.87 44.22 -2.33
C LYS A 489 -18.75 44.97 -3.04
N SER A 490 -18.96 45.30 -4.31
CA SER A 490 -18.42 46.48 -5.03
C SER A 490 -18.14 46.18 -6.52
N ARG A 491 -19.18 46.31 -7.34
CA ARG A 491 -19.11 47.04 -8.61
C ARG A 491 -20.41 47.82 -8.76
N ALA A 492 -20.44 48.98 -8.13
CA ALA A 492 -21.36 50.08 -8.43
C ALA A 492 -20.48 51.28 -8.77
#